data_AF-A0AAU2FXY7-F1
#
_entry.id   AF-A0AAU2FXY7-F1
#
_cell.length_a   1.000
_cell.length_b   1.000
_cell.length_c   1.000
_cell.angle_alpha   90.00
_cell.angle_beta   90.00
_cell.angle_gamma   90.00
#
_symmetry.space_group_name_H-M   'P 1'
#
loop_
_entity.id
_entity.type
_entity.pdbx_description
1 polymer ?
#
loop_
_entity_poly.entity_id
_entity_poly.type
_entity_poly.pdbx_seq_one_letter_code
_entity_poly.pdbx_strand_id
1 'polypeptide(L)'
;MSILNMVARLRAAYASVDAITVEATVREAYESFHHAKVRTYIPILVERQARKILNAAYRTAPGHAVDGEPTCQEPDAATPRRPGEP
;
A
#
# COMPACT_ATOMS: atom_id res chain seq x y z
N MET A 1 18.50 3.50 8.50
CA MET A 1 17.35 4.42 8.31
C MET A 1 16.45 4.30 9.52
N SER A 2 16.16 5.39 10.24
CA SER A 2 15.36 5.38 11.48
C SER A 2 13.88 5.61 11.20
N ILE A 3 13.00 5.11 12.07
CA ILE A 3 11.53 5.25 11.99
C ILE A 3 11.14 6.75 11.89
N LEU A 4 11.77 7.62 12.68
CA LEU A 4 11.49 9.06 12.65
C LEU A 4 11.79 9.70 11.30
N ASN A 5 12.88 9.26 10.63
CA ASN A 5 13.24 9.76 9.31
C ASN A 5 12.26 9.28 8.22
N MET A 6 11.70 8.08 8.40
CA MET A 6 10.65 7.54 7.54
C MET A 6 9.34 8.32 7.71
N VAL A 7 8.92 8.60 8.95
CA VAL A 7 7.74 9.43 9.25
C VAL A 7 7.87 10.80 8.62
N ALA A 8 9.03 11.47 8.75
CA ALA A 8 9.26 12.77 8.14
C ALA A 8 9.09 12.75 6.60
N ARG A 9 9.63 11.71 5.93
CA ARG A 9 9.47 11.54 4.47
C ARG A 9 8.03 11.24 4.07
N LEU A 10 7.34 10.39 4.81
CA LEU A 10 5.94 10.06 4.53
C LEU A 10 5.02 11.27 4.75
N ARG A 11 5.25 12.07 5.80
CA ARG A 11 4.51 13.32 6.01
C ARG A 11 4.71 14.31 4.86
N ALA A 12 5.94 14.43 4.34
CA ALA A 12 6.22 15.28 3.19
C ALA A 12 5.55 14.77 1.90
N ALA A 13 5.48 13.45 1.70
CA ALA A 13 4.86 12.84 0.53
C ALA A 13 3.32 12.87 0.56
N TYR A 14 2.73 12.76 1.75
CA TYR A 14 1.28 12.71 1.97
C TYR A 14 0.79 13.96 2.70
N ALA A 15 1.02 15.15 2.14
CA ALA A 15 0.68 16.42 2.78
C ALA A 15 -0.82 16.62 3.04
N SER A 16 -1.70 15.89 2.32
CA SER A 16 -3.16 15.93 2.54
C SER A 16 -3.66 14.93 3.58
N VAL A 17 -2.79 14.06 4.09
CA VAL A 17 -3.12 13.11 5.17
C VAL A 17 -2.64 13.70 6.49
N ASP A 18 -3.46 13.58 7.52
CA ASP A 18 -3.11 14.10 8.83
C ASP A 18 -1.82 13.48 9.38
N ALA A 19 -1.00 14.31 10.03
CA ALA A 19 0.31 13.92 10.55
C ALA A 19 0.20 12.80 11.59
N ILE A 20 -0.84 12.82 12.43
CA ILE A 20 -1.08 11.80 13.45
C ILE A 20 -1.45 10.48 12.79
N THR A 21 -2.24 10.52 11.71
CA THR A 21 -2.57 9.32 10.93
C THR A 21 -1.34 8.69 10.29
N VAL A 22 -0.44 9.50 9.71
CA VAL A 22 0.83 8.99 9.15
C VAL A 22 1.68 8.33 10.22
N GLU A 23 1.85 8.98 11.37
CA GLU A 23 2.69 8.47 12.46
C GLU A 23 2.11 7.21 13.10
N ALA A 24 0.78 7.17 13.32
CA ALA A 24 0.07 5.98 13.81
C ALA A 24 0.20 4.81 12.83
N THR A 25 0.04 5.04 11.53
CA THR A 25 0.16 4.00 10.49
C THR A 25 1.56 3.40 10.46
N VAL A 26 2.61 4.23 10.55
CA VAL A 26 3.99 3.74 10.57
C VAL A 26 4.27 2.95 11.84
N ARG A 27 3.74 3.40 12.98
CA ARG A 27 3.89 2.69 14.26
C ARG A 27 3.19 1.33 14.24
N GLU A 28 1.94 1.25 13.81
CA GLU A 28 1.21 -0.02 13.69
C GLU A 28 1.89 -0.98 12.70
N ALA A 29 2.38 -0.46 11.58
CA ALA A 29 3.14 -1.25 10.63
C ALA A 29 4.43 -1.80 11.27
N TYR A 30 5.14 -1.01 12.08
CA TYR A 30 6.33 -1.46 12.81
C TYR A 30 6.02 -2.53 13.86
N GLU A 31 4.99 -2.33 14.68
CA GLU A 31 4.56 -3.30 15.69
C GLU A 31 4.13 -4.64 15.09
N SER A 32 3.55 -4.62 13.88
CA SER A 32 3.20 -5.84 13.12
C SER A 32 4.41 -6.72 12.79
N PHE A 33 5.61 -6.13 12.73
CA PHE A 33 6.87 -6.85 12.50
C PHE A 33 7.67 -7.11 13.78
N HIS A 34 7.14 -6.83 14.98
CA HIS A 34 7.93 -6.99 16.21
C HIS A 34 8.33 -8.45 16.48
N HIS A 35 7.54 -9.41 15.98
CA HIS A 35 7.84 -10.84 16.04
C HIS A 35 8.87 -11.32 14.99
N ALA A 36 9.27 -10.46 14.05
CA ALA A 36 10.19 -10.84 12.97
C ALA A 36 11.63 -11.02 13.50
N LYS A 37 12.21 -12.19 13.22
CA LYS A 37 13.58 -12.53 13.64
C LYS A 37 14.66 -11.77 12.89
N VAL A 38 14.39 -11.33 11.66
CA VAL A 38 15.37 -10.62 10.82
C VAL A 38 15.04 -9.13 10.74
N ARG A 39 15.70 -8.34 11.59
CA ARG A 39 15.40 -6.91 11.76
C ARG A 39 15.90 -6.01 10.63
N THR A 40 16.88 -6.46 9.85
CA THR A 40 17.46 -5.69 8.73
C THR A 40 16.42 -5.30 7.68
N TYR A 41 15.38 -6.13 7.48
CA TYR A 41 14.34 -5.89 6.49
C TYR A 41 13.12 -5.14 7.02
N ILE A 42 12.99 -5.02 8.36
CA ILE A 42 11.83 -4.37 8.98
C ILE A 42 11.61 -2.95 8.43
N PRO A 43 12.62 -2.07 8.31
CA PRO A 43 12.40 -0.71 7.81
C PRO A 43 11.79 -0.68 6.39
N ILE A 44 12.24 -1.56 5.50
CA ILE A 44 11.76 -1.62 4.11
C ILE A 44 10.31 -2.14 4.08
N LEU A 45 9.99 -3.15 4.90
CA LEU A 45 8.65 -3.72 4.98
C LEU A 45 7.64 -2.74 5.60
N VAL A 46 8.04 -2.05 6.65
CA VAL A 46 7.23 -1.01 7.32
C VAL A 46 6.92 0.12 6.36
N GLU A 47 7.92 0.63 5.63
CA GLU A 47 7.70 1.69 4.64
C GLU A 47 6.73 1.25 3.55
N ARG A 48 6.91 0.04 3.02
CA ARG A 48 6.04 -0.50 1.97
C ARG A 48 4.60 -0.65 2.45
N GLN A 49 4.40 -1.16 3.66
CA GLN A 49 3.08 -1.32 4.26
C GLN A 49 2.42 0.04 4.53
N ALA A 50 3.16 1.00 5.11
CA ALA A 50 2.66 2.34 5.38
C ALA A 50 2.24 3.05 4.08
N ARG A 51 3.05 2.99 3.02
CA ARG A 51 2.67 3.55 1.70
C ARG A 51 1.40 2.92 1.14
N LYS A 52 1.20 1.61 1.30
CA LYS A 52 -0.02 0.93 0.84
C LYS A 52 -1.26 1.46 1.55
N ILE A 53 -1.19 1.59 2.88
CA ILE A 53 -2.29 2.09 3.71
C ILE A 53 -2.56 3.58 3.41
N LEU A 54 -1.51 4.40 3.37
CA LEU A 54 -1.64 5.84 3.10
C LEU A 54 -2.13 6.14 1.69
N ASN A 55 -1.73 5.36 0.68
CA ASN A 55 -2.28 5.49 -0.68
C ASN A 55 -3.78 5.18 -0.73
N ALA A 56 -4.24 4.16 0.00
CA ALA A 56 -5.66 3.85 0.09
C ALA A 56 -6.42 5.03 0.74
N ALA A 57 -5.91 5.53 1.87
CA ALA A 57 -6.49 6.67 2.58
C ALA A 57 -6.51 7.95 1.72
N TYR A 58 -5.43 8.23 0.98
CA TYR A 58 -5.31 9.38 0.10
C TYR A 58 -6.28 9.32 -1.08
N ARG A 59 -6.49 8.13 -1.68
CA ARG A 59 -7.50 7.93 -2.74
C ARG A 59 -8.93 8.09 -2.24
N THR A 60 -9.20 7.71 -0.98
CA THR A 60 -10.53 7.87 -0.38
C THR A 60 -10.81 9.29 0.13
N ALA A 61 -9.80 10.16 0.18
CA ALA A 61 -10.01 11.56 0.51
C ALA A 61 -10.82 12.24 -0.61
N PRO A 62 -11.90 12.96 -0.28
CA PRO A 62 -12.76 13.63 -1.26
C PRO A 62 -11.98 14.77 -1.93
N GLY A 63 -11.28 14.45 -3.02
CA GLY A 63 -10.42 15.36 -3.75
C GLY A 63 -9.37 14.70 -4.65
N HIS A 64 -9.14 13.38 -4.54
CA HIS A 64 -8.13 12.69 -5.33
C HIS A 64 -8.70 11.48 -6.09
N ALA A 65 -9.57 11.76 -7.06
CA ALA A 65 -9.86 10.81 -8.13
C ALA A 65 -8.63 10.69 -9.04
N VAL A 66 -7.70 9.81 -8.68
CA VAL A 66 -6.73 9.29 -9.65
C VAL A 66 -7.20 7.92 -10.12
N ASP A 67 -7.79 7.96 -11.30
CA ASP A 67 -7.74 6.90 -12.29
C ASP A 67 -6.35 6.25 -12.27
N GLY A 68 -6.30 4.94 -12.02
CA GLY A 68 -5.03 4.24 -11.82
C GLY A 68 -5.23 2.97 -11.01
N GLU A 69 -6.09 2.12 -11.52
CA GLU A 69 -6.14 0.71 -11.20
C GLU A 69 -4.94 0.04 -11.90
N PRO A 70 -3.96 -0.54 -11.17
CA PRO A 70 -3.16 -1.62 -11.73
C PRO A 70 -3.88 -2.90 -11.33
N THR A 71 -4.95 -3.22 -12.05
CA THR A 71 -5.42 -4.59 -12.10
C THR A 71 -4.29 -5.36 -12.78
N CYS A 72 -3.63 -6.23 -12.02
CA CYS A 72 -3.05 -7.42 -12.62
C CYS A 72 -4.24 -8.28 -13.09
N GLN A 73 -4.96 -7.81 -14.11
CA GLN A 73 -5.95 -8.61 -14.81
C GLN A 73 -5.14 -9.53 -15.70
N GLU A 74 -5.15 -10.79 -15.31
CA GLU A 74 -4.68 -11.93 -16.08
C GLU A 74 -5.14 -11.77 -17.54
N PRO A 75 -4.23 -11.64 -18.52
CA PRO A 75 -4.59 -11.85 -19.90
C PRO A 75 -4.52 -13.36 -20.19
N ASP A 76 -5.45 -13.83 -21.02
CA ASP A 76 -5.53 -15.17 -21.63
C ASP A 76 -6.47 -16.15 -20.88
N ALA A 77 -7.50 -16.74 -21.49
CA ALA A 77 -7.54 -17.25 -22.84
C ALA A 77 -8.94 -17.26 -23.46
N ALA A 78 -8.91 -17.05 -24.77
CA ALA A 78 -9.98 -17.16 -25.73
C ALA A 78 -10.90 -18.37 -25.56
N THR A 79 -12.20 -18.12 -25.71
CA THR A 79 -13.20 -19.09 -26.12
C THR A 79 -12.83 -19.72 -27.47
N PRO A 80 -13.08 -21.03 -27.65
CA PRO A 80 -13.72 -21.47 -28.88
C PRO A 80 -15.04 -22.17 -28.57
N ARG A 81 -16.10 -21.58 -29.12
CA ARG A 81 -17.38 -22.24 -29.39
C ARG A 81 -17.11 -23.49 -30.23
N ARG A 82 -17.70 -24.64 -29.87
CA ARG A 82 -18.08 -25.67 -30.85
C ARG A 82 -19.27 -26.51 -30.38
N PRO A 83 -19.99 -27.12 -31.34
CA PRO A 83 -21.45 -27.14 -31.39
C PRO A 83 -22.03 -28.51 -31.03
N GLY A 84 -23.30 -28.48 -30.58
CA GLY A 84 -24.36 -29.47 -30.75
C GLY A 84 -24.02 -30.95 -30.55
N GLU A 85 -24.70 -31.59 -29.59
CA GLU A 85 -24.94 -33.03 -29.64
C GLU A 85 -26.34 -33.36 -29.07
N PRO A 86 -26.92 -34.50 -29.47
CA PRO A 86 -28.34 -34.69 -29.84
C PRO A 86 -29.36 -34.88 -28.71
#